data_AF-A0A1Z8URC3-F1
#
_entry.id   AF-A0A1Z8URC3-F1
#
_cell.length_a   1.000
_cell.length_b   1.000
_cell.length_c   1.000
_cell.angle_alpha   90.00
_cell.angle_beta   90.00
_cell.angle_gamma   90.00
#
_symmetry.space_group_name_H-M   'P 1'
#
loop_
_entity.id
_entity.type
_entity.pdbx_description
1 polymer ?
#
loop_
_entity_poly.entity_id
_entity_poly.type
_entity_poly.pdbx_seq_one_letter_code
_entity_poly.pdbx_strand_id
1 'polypeptide(L)'
;MNKNYIISSSITLLGIFFAFALFSFELKRYQTLPLIGTYVFLFILIWIWVKKYSSIGNIFFLGIICRLIFWNYIPNLSQDFYRFIWDGSIQLFGINPYHYTPNEIIDLVGFPNSQLLFEKMGNLSRNNFSNYPPISQCLFALAANFNSENIFTPILCIRSVYLVSEMIIFFVIKSLLEKLILSKEYLAWYFLNPLVIIEGYGNLHGECLMMCFTFISWLYCIKRQPILGGIFMAFAIGTKLLPLILVPFFFQYLGLKNFIVYGVFILIFGGIIFLPYWDENFFPNYLQTIQLWFSTFEFNGSIYNIIRAIGYKLKGYNIIKDIGKITPYLISVFVFVFSFIKSNREPKDIFKNMLFILSIYFFCLNNSPSLVHY
;
A
#
# COMPACT_ATOMS: atom_id res chain seq x y z
N MET A 1 13.71 21.49 31.97
CA MET A 1 14.51 20.77 30.94
C MET A 1 15.82 21.51 30.71
N ASN A 2 16.94 20.80 30.57
CA ASN A 2 18.26 21.41 30.38
C ASN A 2 18.32 22.19 29.04
N LYS A 3 18.87 23.42 29.02
CA LYS A 3 18.96 24.28 27.82
C LYS A 3 19.60 23.55 26.63
N ASN A 4 20.62 22.73 26.89
CA ASN A 4 21.32 21.94 25.86
C ASN A 4 20.42 20.85 25.25
N TYR A 5 19.49 20.30 26.04
CA TYR A 5 18.54 19.29 25.57
C TYR A 5 17.53 19.88 24.57
N ILE A 6 17.04 21.09 24.86
CA ILE A 6 16.11 21.82 23.99
C ILE A 6 16.80 22.17 22.67
N ILE A 7 18.02 22.73 22.73
CA ILE A 7 18.79 23.11 21.53
C ILE A 7 19.04 21.88 20.64
N SER A 8 19.49 20.76 21.22
CA SER A 8 19.74 19.53 20.45
C SER A 8 18.46 18.95 19.83
N SER A 9 17.33 19.00 20.52
CA SER A 9 16.03 18.59 19.96
C SER A 9 15.63 19.47 18.79
N SER A 10 15.74 20.79 18.93
CA SER A 10 15.36 21.76 17.90
C SER A 10 16.21 21.61 16.63
N ILE A 11 17.51 21.40 16.77
CA ILE A 11 18.42 21.14 15.62
C ILE A 11 17.99 19.86 14.90
N THR A 12 17.70 18.79 15.65
CA THR A 12 17.27 17.51 15.06
C THR A 12 15.95 17.66 14.30
N LEU A 13 14.97 18.36 14.89
CA LEU A 13 13.67 18.63 14.27
C LEU A 13 13.80 19.50 13.01
N LEU A 14 14.64 20.54 13.06
CA LEU A 14 14.91 21.39 11.89
C LEU A 14 15.51 20.57 10.75
N GLY A 15 16.45 19.67 11.04
CA GLY A 15 17.01 18.75 10.06
C GLY A 15 15.97 17.80 9.45
N ILE A 16 15.05 17.26 10.27
CA ILE A 16 13.95 16.41 9.79
C ILE A 16 13.04 17.19 8.85
N PHE A 17 12.59 18.39 9.25
CA PHE A 17 11.70 19.21 8.44
C PHE A 17 12.37 19.68 7.15
N PHE A 18 13.62 20.08 7.22
CA PHE A 18 14.41 20.44 6.04
C PHE A 18 14.49 19.28 5.05
N ALA A 19 14.79 18.07 5.52
CA ALA A 19 14.89 16.90 4.66
C ALA A 19 13.56 16.48 4.03
N PHE A 20 12.44 16.56 4.76
CA PHE A 20 11.11 16.35 4.15
C PHE A 20 10.74 17.47 3.17
N ALA A 21 11.09 18.72 3.45
CA ALA A 21 10.87 19.83 2.53
C ALA A 21 11.68 19.66 1.23
N LEU A 22 12.95 19.23 1.32
CA LEU A 22 13.75 18.89 0.13
C LEU A 22 13.04 17.85 -0.75
N PHE A 23 12.44 16.82 -0.15
CA PHE A 23 11.62 15.84 -0.89
C PHE A 23 10.41 16.45 -1.58
N SER A 24 9.69 17.35 -0.89
CA SER A 24 8.46 17.94 -1.42
C SER A 24 8.71 19.00 -2.50
N PHE A 25 9.83 19.72 -2.45
CA PHE A 25 10.03 20.91 -3.31
C PHE A 25 11.12 20.73 -4.37
N GLU A 26 12.19 19.99 -4.07
CA GLU A 26 13.41 20.01 -4.89
C GLU A 26 13.70 18.67 -5.56
N LEU A 27 13.49 17.55 -4.85
CA LEU A 27 13.93 16.25 -5.31
C LEU A 27 13.05 15.68 -6.43
N LYS A 28 13.72 15.23 -7.49
CA LYS A 28 13.12 14.57 -8.65
C LYS A 28 13.39 13.08 -8.68
N ARG A 29 12.44 12.32 -9.22
CA ARG A 29 12.48 10.84 -9.28
C ARG A 29 13.77 10.25 -9.85
N TYR A 30 14.40 10.91 -10.83
CA TYR A 30 15.63 10.43 -11.46
C TYR A 30 16.91 10.70 -10.65
N GLN A 31 16.83 11.45 -9.54
CA GLN A 31 17.98 11.83 -8.72
C GLN A 31 18.27 10.77 -7.65
N THR A 32 18.66 9.56 -8.08
CA THR A 32 18.82 8.39 -7.20
C THR A 32 19.73 8.65 -5.99
N LEU A 33 20.91 9.26 -6.19
CA LEU A 33 21.85 9.52 -5.09
C LEU A 33 21.31 10.52 -4.06
N PRO A 34 20.80 11.70 -4.46
CA PRO A 34 20.10 12.60 -3.55
C PRO A 34 18.94 11.94 -2.80
N LEU A 35 18.09 11.17 -3.48
CA LEU A 35 16.96 10.47 -2.86
C LEU A 35 17.43 9.52 -1.75
N ILE A 36 18.41 8.64 -2.05
CA ILE A 36 18.98 7.71 -1.06
C ILE A 36 19.62 8.47 0.11
N GLY A 37 20.41 9.50 -0.19
CA GLY A 37 21.05 10.33 0.82
C GLY A 37 20.04 10.96 1.78
N THR A 38 18.95 11.53 1.26
CA THR A 38 17.90 12.15 2.07
C THR A 38 17.11 11.13 2.87
N TYR A 39 16.81 9.94 2.33
CA TYR A 39 16.20 8.85 3.11
C TYR A 39 17.09 8.43 4.27
N VAL A 40 18.37 8.14 4.02
CA VAL A 40 19.33 7.73 5.06
C VAL A 40 19.44 8.81 6.14
N PHE A 41 19.54 10.08 5.73
CA PHE A 41 19.59 11.21 6.64
C PHE A 41 18.33 11.31 7.51
N LEU A 42 17.13 11.18 6.92
CA LEU A 42 15.86 11.15 7.66
C LEU A 42 15.82 10.00 8.66
N PHE A 43 16.18 8.78 8.26
CA PHE A 43 16.21 7.63 9.16
C PHE A 43 17.15 7.84 10.35
N ILE A 44 18.35 8.40 10.12
CA ILE A 44 19.32 8.69 11.19
C ILE A 44 18.74 9.74 12.16
N LEU A 45 18.22 10.85 11.65
CA LEU A 45 17.68 11.93 12.50
C LEU A 45 16.45 11.46 13.30
N ILE A 46 15.54 10.72 12.67
CA ILE A 46 14.36 10.16 13.35
C ILE A 46 14.79 9.16 14.41
N TRP A 47 15.78 8.29 14.13
CA TRP A 47 16.30 7.37 15.14
C TRP A 47 16.88 8.11 16.35
N ILE A 48 17.73 9.11 16.12
CA ILE A 48 18.28 9.98 17.19
C ILE A 48 17.15 10.63 17.98
N TRP A 49 16.14 11.15 17.29
CA TRP A 49 15.03 11.84 17.91
C TRP A 49 14.18 10.89 18.77
N VAL A 50 13.80 9.73 18.23
CA VAL A 50 12.99 8.72 18.91
C VAL A 50 13.69 8.21 20.17
N LYS A 51 15.01 8.00 20.13
CA LYS A 51 15.76 7.52 21.30
C LYS A 51 15.83 8.53 22.46
N LYS A 52 15.74 9.82 22.18
CA LYS A 52 15.98 10.89 23.18
C LYS A 52 14.74 11.68 23.60
N TYR A 53 13.73 11.79 22.73
CA TYR A 53 12.65 12.78 22.88
C TYR A 53 11.22 12.20 22.71
N SER A 54 11.07 10.87 22.56
CA SER A 54 9.79 10.26 22.20
C SER A 54 8.77 10.21 23.34
N SER A 55 7.76 11.08 23.25
CA SER A 55 6.48 10.93 23.96
C SER A 55 5.38 10.64 22.94
N ILE A 56 4.28 10.00 23.37
CA ILE A 56 3.16 9.66 22.46
C ILE A 56 2.62 10.94 21.79
N GLY A 57 2.45 12.01 22.56
CA GLY A 57 2.01 13.30 22.02
C GLY A 57 3.00 13.88 21.00
N ASN A 58 4.30 13.88 21.32
CA ASN A 58 5.32 14.40 20.40
C ASN A 58 5.38 13.58 19.10
N ILE A 59 5.27 12.25 19.18
CA ILE A 59 5.24 11.37 18.00
C ILE A 59 4.04 11.75 17.11
N PHE A 60 2.87 11.92 17.72
CA PHE A 60 1.65 12.30 17.00
C PHE A 60 1.82 13.64 16.29
N PHE A 61 2.18 14.70 17.02
CA PHE A 61 2.32 16.04 16.43
C PHE A 61 3.42 16.09 15.36
N LEU A 62 4.58 15.48 15.63
CA LEU A 62 5.67 15.44 14.66
C LEU A 62 5.25 14.70 13.39
N GLY A 63 4.62 13.53 13.50
CA GLY A 63 4.18 12.76 12.34
C GLY A 63 3.11 13.47 11.52
N ILE A 64 2.21 14.23 12.16
CA ILE A 64 1.22 15.05 11.44
C ILE A 64 1.91 16.20 10.72
N ILE A 65 2.80 16.94 11.38
CA ILE A 65 3.55 18.04 10.75
C ILE A 65 4.36 17.54 9.54
N CYS A 66 5.07 16.41 9.68
CA CYS A 66 5.82 15.81 8.58
C CYS A 66 4.93 15.44 7.39
N ARG A 67 3.70 14.95 7.62
CA ARG A 67 2.72 14.71 6.55
C ARG A 67 2.23 16.03 5.94
N LEU A 68 1.93 17.05 6.74
CA LEU A 68 1.46 18.35 6.26
C LEU A 68 2.47 19.09 5.36
N ILE A 69 3.77 18.79 5.46
CA ILE A 69 4.78 19.30 4.50
C ILE A 69 4.42 18.89 3.05
N PHE A 70 3.81 17.71 2.86
CA PHE A 70 3.38 17.22 1.56
C PHE A 70 1.96 17.66 1.17
N TRP A 71 1.32 18.59 1.90
CA TRP A 71 -0.05 19.01 1.61
C TRP A 71 -0.18 19.59 0.18
N ASN A 72 0.77 20.46 -0.19
CA ASN A 72 0.85 21.09 -1.50
C ASN A 72 1.74 20.35 -2.51
N TYR A 73 2.09 19.09 -2.22
CA TYR A 73 2.92 18.27 -3.08
C TYR A 73 2.09 17.62 -4.19
N ILE A 74 2.59 17.65 -5.42
CA ILE A 74 2.11 16.77 -6.50
C ILE A 74 3.02 15.55 -6.50
N PRO A 75 2.48 14.31 -6.41
CA PRO A 75 3.30 13.10 -6.44
C PRO A 75 4.29 13.09 -7.60
N ASN A 76 5.54 12.75 -7.32
CA ASN A 76 6.64 12.75 -8.29
C ASN A 76 7.34 11.39 -8.38
N LEU A 77 7.30 10.60 -7.31
CA LEU A 77 7.92 9.26 -7.29
C LEU A 77 7.00 8.20 -7.91
N SER A 78 5.69 8.47 -7.93
CA SER A 78 4.67 7.62 -8.55
C SER A 78 3.80 8.39 -9.55
N GLN A 79 3.36 7.70 -10.59
CA GLN A 79 2.43 8.19 -11.60
C GLN A 79 1.02 7.58 -11.45
N ASP A 80 0.82 6.69 -10.48
CA ASP A 80 -0.42 5.92 -10.33
C ASP A 80 -1.63 6.83 -10.06
N PHE A 81 -1.41 7.98 -9.40
CA PHE A 81 -2.49 8.93 -9.12
C PHE A 81 -3.18 9.47 -10.36
N TYR A 82 -2.48 9.54 -11.51
CA TYR A 82 -3.11 9.88 -12.78
C TYR A 82 -4.16 8.85 -13.18
N ARG A 83 -3.87 7.55 -12.97
CA ARG A 83 -4.81 6.47 -13.21
C ARG A 83 -5.96 6.47 -12.20
N PHE A 84 -5.71 6.83 -10.94
CA PHE A 84 -6.77 6.96 -9.93
C PHE A 84 -7.82 7.97 -10.38
N ILE A 85 -7.38 9.17 -10.76
CA ILE A 85 -8.29 10.26 -11.16
C ILE A 85 -9.01 9.90 -12.46
N TRP A 86 -8.32 9.26 -13.41
CA TRP A 86 -8.94 8.74 -14.64
C TRP A 86 -10.05 7.74 -14.36
N ASP A 87 -9.75 6.68 -13.60
CA ASP A 87 -10.72 5.63 -13.26
C ASP A 87 -11.91 6.21 -12.51
N GLY A 88 -11.67 7.14 -11.59
CA GLY A 88 -12.74 7.86 -10.90
C GLY A 88 -13.60 8.67 -11.85
N SER A 89 -12.99 9.37 -12.81
CA SER A 89 -13.71 10.25 -13.73
C SER A 89 -14.61 9.47 -14.68
N ILE A 90 -14.14 8.35 -15.24
CA ILE A 90 -14.97 7.51 -16.12
C ILE A 90 -16.15 6.87 -15.37
N GLN A 91 -15.98 6.56 -14.08
CA GLN A 91 -17.07 6.05 -13.23
C GLN A 91 -18.21 7.04 -13.06
N LEU A 92 -17.94 8.35 -13.08
CA LEU A 92 -18.99 9.38 -13.03
C LEU A 92 -19.87 9.39 -14.29
N PHE A 93 -19.39 8.82 -15.40
CA PHE A 93 -20.18 8.58 -16.62
C PHE A 93 -20.86 7.20 -16.62
N GLY A 94 -20.80 6.45 -15.52
CA GLY A 94 -21.34 5.08 -15.45
C GLY A 94 -20.46 4.04 -16.14
N ILE A 95 -19.22 4.39 -16.52
CA ILE A 95 -18.29 3.45 -17.16
C ILE A 95 -17.56 2.66 -16.09
N ASN A 96 -17.63 1.34 -16.19
CA ASN A 96 -16.91 0.43 -15.30
C ASN A 96 -15.40 0.40 -15.66
N PRO A 97 -14.48 0.76 -14.73
CA PRO A 97 -13.04 0.83 -15.00
C PRO A 97 -12.37 -0.53 -15.26
N TYR A 98 -13.10 -1.64 -15.09
CA TYR A 98 -12.66 -2.99 -15.40
C TYR A 98 -13.03 -3.44 -16.83
N HIS A 99 -13.80 -2.66 -17.58
CA HIS A 99 -14.30 -3.05 -18.91
C HIS A 99 -13.43 -2.57 -20.06
N TYR A 100 -12.85 -1.38 -19.91
CA TYR A 100 -12.10 -0.73 -20.96
C TYR A 100 -10.75 -0.27 -20.44
N THR A 101 -9.74 -0.42 -21.28
CA THR A 101 -8.44 0.21 -21.09
C THR A 101 -8.53 1.69 -21.45
N PRO A 102 -7.69 2.56 -20.86
CA PRO A 102 -7.66 3.98 -21.23
C PRO A 102 -7.45 4.20 -22.74
N ASN A 103 -6.69 3.34 -23.44
CA ASN A 103 -6.46 3.46 -24.88
C ASN A 103 -7.73 3.24 -25.72
N GLU A 104 -8.66 2.39 -25.27
CA GLU A 104 -9.87 2.08 -26.03
C GLU A 104 -10.91 3.21 -25.97
N ILE A 105 -10.89 4.00 -24.90
CA ILE A 105 -11.95 4.98 -24.63
C ILE A 105 -11.49 6.43 -24.65
N ILE A 106 -10.19 6.72 -24.85
CA ILE A 106 -9.66 8.10 -24.82
C ILE A 106 -10.39 9.03 -25.79
N ASP A 107 -10.74 8.56 -26.98
CA ASP A 107 -11.46 9.35 -27.99
C ASP A 107 -13.00 9.36 -27.77
N LEU A 108 -13.49 8.56 -26.82
CA LEU A 108 -14.91 8.39 -26.51
C LEU A 108 -15.35 9.14 -25.26
N VAL A 109 -14.42 9.52 -24.38
CA VAL A 109 -14.70 10.17 -23.09
C VAL A 109 -14.12 11.59 -23.06
N GLY A 110 -14.91 12.54 -22.55
CA GLY A 110 -14.49 13.93 -22.39
C GLY A 110 -14.75 14.42 -20.97
N PHE A 111 -13.69 14.70 -20.22
CA PHE A 111 -13.76 15.27 -18.88
C PHE A 111 -12.50 16.10 -18.55
N PRO A 112 -12.54 16.95 -17.50
CA PRO A 112 -11.40 17.77 -17.11
C PRO A 112 -10.11 16.95 -16.94
N ASN A 113 -9.01 17.44 -17.48
CA ASN A 113 -7.70 16.77 -17.47
C ASN A 113 -7.60 15.41 -18.18
N SER A 114 -8.64 14.90 -18.86
CA SER A 114 -8.62 13.59 -19.54
C SER A 114 -7.33 13.33 -20.33
N GLN A 115 -6.95 14.23 -21.24
CA GLN A 115 -5.70 14.12 -22.01
C GLN A 115 -4.44 14.12 -21.14
N LEU A 116 -4.35 15.02 -20.15
CA LEU A 116 -3.22 15.09 -19.22
C LEU A 116 -3.07 13.78 -18.43
N LEU A 117 -4.17 13.26 -17.89
CA LEU A 117 -4.19 12.02 -17.11
C LEU A 117 -3.76 10.84 -17.97
N PHE A 118 -4.28 10.74 -19.20
CA PHE A 118 -3.93 9.71 -20.18
C PHE A 118 -2.44 9.74 -20.54
N GLU A 119 -1.90 10.90 -20.86
CA GLU A 119 -0.48 11.04 -21.21
C GLU A 119 0.45 10.67 -20.04
N LYS A 120 0.08 11.07 -18.82
CA LYS A 120 0.95 10.96 -17.65
C LYS A 120 0.88 9.62 -16.90
N MET A 121 -0.22 8.86 -16.99
CA MET A 121 -0.34 7.56 -16.31
C MET A 121 0.62 6.48 -16.85
N GLY A 122 1.21 6.70 -18.03
CA GLY A 122 2.22 5.83 -18.63
C GLY A 122 1.63 4.64 -19.42
N ASN A 123 2.49 4.00 -20.21
CA ASN A 123 2.08 2.99 -21.19
C ASN A 123 1.48 1.72 -20.54
N LEU A 124 2.06 1.25 -19.43
CA LEU A 124 1.56 0.05 -18.74
C LEU A 124 0.11 0.26 -18.27
N SER A 125 -0.20 1.41 -17.68
CA SER A 125 -1.56 1.73 -17.26
C SER A 125 -2.51 1.82 -18.46
N ARG A 126 -2.12 2.55 -19.51
CA ARG A 126 -2.97 2.78 -20.69
C ARG A 126 -3.44 1.52 -21.43
N ASN A 127 -2.63 0.47 -21.41
CA ASN A 127 -2.92 -0.79 -22.12
C ASN A 127 -3.64 -1.84 -21.27
N ASN A 128 -4.00 -1.53 -20.02
CA ASN A 128 -4.57 -2.52 -19.11
C ASN A 128 -5.83 -2.01 -18.40
N PHE A 129 -6.75 -2.94 -18.14
CA PHE A 129 -7.91 -2.71 -17.28
C PHE A 129 -7.44 -2.36 -15.88
N SER A 130 -8.32 -1.75 -15.08
CA SER A 130 -7.92 -1.34 -13.75
C SER A 130 -7.55 -2.54 -12.86
N ASN A 131 -6.45 -2.40 -12.12
CA ASN A 131 -5.99 -3.37 -11.13
C ASN A 131 -6.43 -3.00 -9.71
N TYR A 132 -6.99 -1.81 -9.52
CA TYR A 132 -7.37 -1.31 -8.20
C TYR A 132 -8.68 -1.96 -7.78
N PRO A 133 -8.78 -2.59 -6.59
CA PRO A 133 -10.02 -3.18 -6.14
C PRO A 133 -11.06 -2.13 -5.71
N PRO A 134 -12.32 -2.52 -5.46
CA PRO A 134 -13.44 -1.59 -5.50
C PRO A 134 -13.46 -0.50 -4.42
N ILE A 135 -12.90 -0.69 -3.22
CA ILE A 135 -12.83 0.38 -2.21
C ILE A 135 -11.88 1.49 -2.67
N SER A 136 -10.78 1.13 -3.34
CA SER A 136 -9.93 2.13 -3.99
C SER A 136 -10.70 2.85 -5.10
N GLN A 137 -11.48 2.11 -5.90
CA GLN A 137 -12.32 2.71 -6.94
C GLN A 137 -13.36 3.69 -6.38
N CYS A 138 -13.99 3.37 -5.24
CA CYS A 138 -14.90 4.31 -4.57
C CYS A 138 -14.18 5.60 -4.15
N LEU A 139 -12.94 5.51 -3.63
CA LEU A 139 -12.14 6.69 -3.31
C LEU A 139 -11.80 7.50 -4.57
N PHE A 140 -11.53 6.82 -5.67
CA PHE A 140 -11.21 7.47 -6.94
C PHE A 140 -12.43 8.19 -7.52
N ALA A 141 -13.60 7.56 -7.50
CA ALA A 141 -14.86 8.20 -7.88
C ALA A 141 -15.18 9.41 -6.98
N LEU A 142 -14.95 9.29 -5.66
CA LEU A 142 -15.07 10.42 -4.73
C LEU A 142 -14.14 11.57 -5.13
N ALA A 143 -12.86 11.28 -5.39
CA ALA A 143 -11.89 12.28 -5.80
C ALA A 143 -12.26 12.94 -7.14
N ALA A 144 -12.80 12.15 -8.09
CA ALA A 144 -13.18 12.63 -9.40
C ALA A 144 -14.33 13.66 -9.38
N ASN A 145 -15.19 13.66 -8.36
CA ASN A 145 -16.18 14.73 -8.17
C ASN A 145 -15.54 16.12 -8.01
N PHE A 146 -14.25 16.17 -7.63
CA PHE A 146 -13.46 17.39 -7.52
C PHE A 146 -12.51 17.60 -8.70
N ASN A 147 -12.52 16.70 -9.70
CA ASN A 147 -11.73 16.86 -10.91
C ASN A 147 -12.30 18.03 -11.72
N SER A 148 -11.48 19.08 -11.85
CA SER A 148 -11.78 20.32 -12.54
C SER A 148 -10.56 20.69 -13.39
N GLU A 149 -10.45 21.90 -13.91
CA GLU A 149 -9.24 22.32 -14.63
C GLU A 149 -7.94 22.17 -13.82
N ASN A 150 -8.04 22.21 -12.49
CA ASN A 150 -6.89 21.99 -11.60
C ASN A 150 -6.85 20.54 -11.08
N ILE A 151 -5.87 19.77 -11.56
CA ILE A 151 -5.60 18.39 -11.10
C ILE A 151 -5.25 18.30 -9.60
N PHE A 152 -4.89 19.41 -8.96
CA PHE A 152 -4.50 19.41 -7.56
C PHE A 152 -5.68 19.15 -6.60
N THR A 153 -6.90 19.54 -6.94
CA THR A 153 -8.08 19.34 -6.10
C THR A 153 -8.43 17.86 -5.87
N PRO A 154 -8.51 16.99 -6.90
CA PRO A 154 -8.71 15.56 -6.66
C PRO A 154 -7.54 14.91 -5.89
N ILE A 155 -6.30 15.37 -6.09
CA ILE A 155 -5.13 14.94 -5.29
C ILE A 155 -5.34 15.26 -3.80
N LEU A 156 -5.81 16.46 -3.47
CA LEU A 156 -6.13 16.86 -2.10
C LEU A 156 -7.24 16.01 -1.47
N CYS A 157 -8.24 15.60 -2.27
CA CYS A 157 -9.30 14.71 -1.79
C CYS A 157 -8.73 13.37 -1.32
N ILE A 158 -7.94 12.70 -2.16
CA ILE A 158 -7.27 11.43 -1.82
C ILE A 158 -6.34 11.63 -0.60
N ARG A 159 -5.55 12.70 -0.60
CA ARG A 159 -4.63 13.04 0.48
C ARG A 159 -5.34 13.22 1.82
N SER A 160 -6.51 13.86 1.82
CA SER A 160 -7.32 14.07 3.02
C SER A 160 -7.78 12.75 3.62
N VAL A 161 -8.26 11.82 2.77
CA VAL A 161 -8.65 10.47 3.22
C VAL A 161 -7.46 9.71 3.78
N TYR A 162 -6.28 9.83 3.18
CA TYR A 162 -5.07 9.19 3.70
C TYR A 162 -4.57 9.84 4.99
N LEU A 163 -4.71 11.15 5.17
CA LEU A 163 -4.36 11.82 6.43
C LEU A 163 -5.22 11.29 7.58
N VAL A 164 -6.54 11.21 7.36
CA VAL A 164 -7.49 10.66 8.33
C VAL A 164 -7.17 9.19 8.60
N SER A 165 -6.86 8.41 7.57
CA SER A 165 -6.47 6.99 7.71
C SER A 165 -5.23 6.84 8.58
N GLU A 166 -4.19 7.65 8.36
CA GLU A 166 -2.96 7.62 9.15
C GLU A 166 -3.18 8.05 10.61
N MET A 167 -4.07 9.02 10.86
CA MET A 167 -4.49 9.40 12.21
C MET A 167 -5.20 8.23 12.92
N ILE A 168 -6.11 7.53 12.22
CA ILE A 168 -6.79 6.35 12.77
C ILE A 168 -5.77 5.25 13.07
N ILE A 169 -4.83 4.99 12.14
CA ILE A 169 -3.76 3.99 12.33
C ILE A 169 -2.97 4.28 13.60
N PHE A 170 -2.62 5.54 13.87
CA PHE A 170 -1.90 5.90 15.08
C PHE A 170 -2.61 5.42 16.36
N PHE A 171 -3.92 5.68 16.47
CA PHE A 171 -4.71 5.27 17.65
C PHE A 171 -4.95 3.75 17.70
N VAL A 172 -5.10 3.11 16.55
CA VAL A 172 -5.27 1.65 16.46
C VAL A 172 -3.99 0.92 16.83
N ILE A 173 -2.82 1.34 16.30
CA ILE A 173 -1.52 0.78 16.68
C ILE A 173 -1.27 1.00 18.17
N LYS A 174 -1.53 2.20 18.71
CA LYS A 174 -1.42 2.45 20.15
C LYS A 174 -2.23 1.43 20.95
N SER A 175 -3.50 1.21 20.56
CA SER A 175 -4.39 0.24 21.21
C SER A 175 -3.89 -1.20 21.09
N LEU A 176 -3.33 -1.57 19.93
CA LEU A 176 -2.72 -2.88 19.71
C LEU A 176 -1.50 -3.07 20.61
N LEU A 177 -0.59 -2.10 20.67
CA LEU A 177 0.62 -2.18 21.49
C LEU A 177 0.28 -2.33 22.98
N GLU A 178 -0.73 -1.61 23.49
CA GLU A 178 -1.22 -1.74 24.85
C GLU A 178 -1.77 -3.15 25.13
N LYS A 179 -2.61 -3.68 24.23
CA LYS A 179 -3.16 -5.04 24.36
C LYS A 179 -2.11 -6.14 24.28
N LEU A 180 -1.06 -5.91 23.49
CA LEU A 180 0.03 -6.86 23.29
C LEU A 180 1.14 -6.70 24.32
N ILE A 181 1.08 -5.68 25.19
CA ILE A 181 2.14 -5.34 26.13
C ILE A 181 3.48 -5.20 25.37
N LEU A 182 3.46 -4.34 24.35
CA LEU A 182 4.62 -4.01 23.51
C LEU A 182 5.05 -2.56 23.73
N SER A 183 6.32 -2.31 23.47
CA SER A 183 6.94 -1.00 23.61
C SER A 183 6.25 0.07 22.74
N LYS A 184 5.98 1.25 23.33
CA LYS A 184 5.41 2.39 22.59
C LYS A 184 6.32 2.91 21.46
N GLU A 185 7.61 2.57 21.50
CA GLU A 185 8.61 2.92 20.50
C GLU A 185 8.25 2.34 19.13
N TYR A 186 7.54 1.20 19.06
CA TYR A 186 7.04 0.66 17.78
C TYR A 186 6.05 1.61 17.09
N LEU A 187 5.28 2.39 17.86
CA LEU A 187 4.39 3.42 17.30
C LEU A 187 5.20 4.51 16.61
N ALA A 188 6.32 4.91 17.21
CA ALA A 188 7.23 5.90 16.61
C ALA A 188 7.84 5.37 15.32
N TRP A 189 8.29 4.11 15.32
CA TRP A 189 8.91 3.49 14.16
C TRP A 189 8.00 3.35 12.95
N TYR A 190 6.70 3.16 13.16
CA TYR A 190 5.72 3.20 12.08
C TYR A 190 5.39 4.64 11.69
N PHE A 191 4.92 5.45 12.66
CA PHE A 191 4.26 6.72 12.37
C PHE A 191 5.20 7.81 11.87
N LEU A 192 6.49 7.72 12.24
CA LEU A 192 7.55 8.61 11.76
C LEU A 192 8.38 7.99 10.63
N ASN A 193 8.03 6.81 10.12
CA ASN A 193 8.81 6.16 9.08
C ASN A 193 8.86 7.03 7.81
N PRO A 194 10.04 7.43 7.32
CA PRO A 194 10.18 8.22 6.10
C PRO A 194 9.50 7.59 4.88
N LEU A 195 9.52 6.25 4.74
CA LEU A 195 8.87 5.56 3.62
C LEU A 195 7.35 5.65 3.71
N VAL A 196 6.77 5.48 4.90
CA VAL A 196 5.31 5.60 5.10
C VAL A 196 4.85 7.02 4.80
N ILE A 197 5.62 8.03 5.21
CA ILE A 197 5.28 9.44 4.99
C ILE A 197 5.47 9.83 3.52
N ILE A 198 6.61 9.50 2.91
CA ILE A 198 6.94 9.97 1.56
C ILE A 198 6.20 9.14 0.49
N GLU A 199 6.28 7.81 0.56
CA GLU A 199 5.66 6.95 -0.45
C GLU A 199 4.15 6.82 -0.18
N GLY A 200 3.78 6.38 1.02
CA GLY A 200 2.38 6.22 1.42
C GLY A 200 1.58 7.51 1.27
N TYR A 201 1.91 8.51 2.10
CA TYR A 201 1.12 9.73 2.17
C TYR A 201 1.48 10.75 1.06
N GLY A 202 2.76 11.04 0.85
CA GLY A 202 3.23 12.04 -0.11
C GLY A 202 2.85 11.68 -1.54
N ASN A 203 3.21 10.46 -1.98
CA ASN A 203 3.00 9.96 -3.33
C ASN A 203 1.66 9.24 -3.54
N LEU A 204 0.76 9.31 -2.55
CA LEU A 204 -0.60 8.78 -2.60
C LEU A 204 -0.67 7.26 -2.87
N HIS A 205 0.25 6.50 -2.30
CA HIS A 205 0.16 5.04 -2.33
C HIS A 205 -1.01 4.53 -1.46
N GLY A 206 -1.89 3.72 -2.05
CA GLY A 206 -3.12 3.20 -1.40
C GLY A 206 -2.91 2.34 -0.15
N GLU A 207 -1.65 2.01 0.15
CA GLU A 207 -1.20 1.36 1.38
C GLU A 207 -1.69 2.08 2.64
N CYS A 208 -1.77 3.41 2.65
CA CYS A 208 -2.27 4.15 3.83
C CYS A 208 -3.70 3.73 4.22
N LEU A 209 -4.62 3.67 3.24
CA LEU A 209 -6.00 3.25 3.51
C LEU A 209 -6.10 1.74 3.77
N MET A 210 -5.37 0.93 3.01
CA MET A 210 -5.35 -0.52 3.17
C MET A 210 -4.83 -0.92 4.56
N MET A 211 -3.74 -0.32 5.03
CA MET A 211 -3.17 -0.58 6.36
C MET A 211 -4.12 -0.14 7.48
N CYS A 212 -4.87 0.95 7.29
CA CYS A 212 -5.88 1.40 8.24
C CYS A 212 -6.91 0.31 8.51
N PHE A 213 -7.55 -0.19 7.46
CA PHE A 213 -8.52 -1.27 7.58
C PHE A 213 -7.90 -2.59 8.07
N THR A 214 -6.68 -2.90 7.63
CA THR A 214 -5.93 -4.09 8.10
C THR A 214 -5.69 -4.04 9.62
N PHE A 215 -5.19 -2.92 10.14
CA PHE A 215 -4.93 -2.79 11.58
C PHE A 215 -6.22 -2.76 12.41
N ILE A 216 -7.29 -2.15 11.91
CA ILE A 216 -8.60 -2.20 12.58
C ILE A 216 -9.10 -3.65 12.64
N SER A 217 -9.00 -4.40 11.53
CA SER A 217 -9.35 -5.82 11.49
C SER A 217 -8.56 -6.61 12.54
N TRP A 218 -7.24 -6.41 12.61
CA TRP A 218 -6.39 -7.08 13.60
C TRP A 218 -6.80 -6.73 15.03
N LEU A 219 -7.08 -5.47 15.32
CA LEU A 219 -7.56 -5.05 16.64
C LEU A 219 -8.84 -5.79 17.04
N TYR A 220 -9.79 -5.96 16.12
CA TYR A 220 -11.01 -6.71 16.39
C TYR A 220 -10.80 -8.22 16.48
N CYS A 221 -9.91 -8.79 15.67
CA CYS A 221 -9.49 -10.19 15.79
C CYS A 221 -8.87 -10.45 17.18
N ILE A 222 -7.97 -9.58 17.66
CA ILE A 222 -7.36 -9.66 19.00
C ILE A 222 -8.40 -9.48 20.11
N LYS A 223 -9.44 -8.66 19.88
CA LYS A 223 -10.61 -8.54 20.78
C LYS A 223 -11.58 -9.74 20.70
N ARG A 224 -11.30 -10.76 19.88
CA ARG A 224 -12.18 -11.91 19.63
C ARG A 224 -13.55 -11.50 19.07
N GLN A 225 -13.59 -10.46 18.24
CA GLN A 225 -14.79 -9.97 17.56
C GLN A 225 -14.69 -10.27 16.05
N PRO A 226 -14.91 -11.52 15.62
CA PRO A 226 -14.62 -11.98 14.27
C PRO A 226 -15.48 -11.30 13.20
N ILE A 227 -16.70 -10.86 13.54
CA ILE A 227 -17.61 -10.15 12.64
C ILE A 227 -16.96 -8.83 12.19
N LEU A 228 -16.64 -7.95 13.14
CA LEU A 228 -16.00 -6.66 12.85
C LEU A 228 -14.61 -6.86 12.23
N GLY A 229 -13.87 -7.86 12.70
CA GLY A 229 -12.61 -8.26 12.07
C GLY A 229 -12.79 -8.53 10.58
N GLY A 230 -13.81 -9.31 10.22
CA GLY A 230 -14.07 -9.75 8.84
C GLY A 230 -14.53 -8.61 7.94
N ILE A 231 -15.40 -7.75 8.45
CA ILE A 231 -15.87 -6.54 7.74
C ILE A 231 -14.69 -5.64 7.38
N PHE A 232 -13.84 -5.29 8.36
CA PHE A 232 -12.70 -4.43 8.09
C PHE A 232 -11.63 -5.11 7.24
N MET A 233 -11.49 -6.44 7.31
CA MET A 233 -10.60 -7.16 6.39
C MET A 233 -11.14 -7.16 4.95
N ALA A 234 -12.46 -7.26 4.75
CA ALA A 234 -13.07 -7.09 3.42
C ALA A 234 -12.77 -5.70 2.85
N PHE A 235 -12.86 -4.64 3.66
CA PHE A 235 -12.45 -3.30 3.23
C PHE A 235 -10.97 -3.21 2.90
N ALA A 236 -10.09 -3.83 3.71
CA ALA A 236 -8.66 -3.86 3.42
C ALA A 236 -8.34 -4.55 2.08
N ILE A 237 -8.94 -5.73 1.83
CA ILE A 237 -8.81 -6.48 0.57
C ILE A 237 -9.40 -5.68 -0.60
N GLY A 238 -10.54 -5.02 -0.37
CA GLY A 238 -11.17 -4.10 -1.31
C GLY A 238 -10.34 -2.85 -1.61
N THR A 239 -9.37 -2.48 -0.77
CA THR A 239 -8.41 -1.40 -1.08
C THR A 239 -7.21 -1.94 -1.85
N LYS A 240 -6.63 -3.06 -1.40
CA LYS A 240 -5.57 -3.81 -2.11
C LYS A 240 -5.66 -5.28 -1.73
N LEU A 241 -5.32 -6.20 -2.63
CA LEU A 241 -5.47 -7.64 -2.40
C LEU A 241 -4.48 -8.24 -1.38
N LEU A 242 -3.36 -7.56 -1.08
CA LEU A 242 -2.29 -8.06 -0.22
C LEU A 242 -2.77 -8.61 1.15
N PRO A 243 -3.70 -7.98 1.90
CA PRO A 243 -4.16 -8.48 3.20
C PRO A 243 -4.79 -9.88 3.14
N LEU A 244 -5.23 -10.35 1.97
CA LEU A 244 -5.79 -11.69 1.80
C LEU A 244 -4.81 -12.79 2.25
N ILE A 245 -3.50 -12.63 1.98
CA ILE A 245 -2.49 -13.63 2.39
C ILE A 245 -2.32 -13.71 3.91
N LEU A 246 -2.77 -12.69 4.65
CA LEU A 246 -2.63 -12.56 6.09
C LEU A 246 -3.84 -13.14 6.85
N VAL A 247 -4.98 -13.31 6.17
CA VAL A 247 -6.22 -13.86 6.76
C VAL A 247 -5.98 -15.20 7.47
N PRO A 248 -5.31 -16.20 6.86
CA PRO A 248 -5.22 -17.54 7.45
C PRO A 248 -4.41 -17.62 8.76
N PHE A 249 -3.55 -16.64 9.05
CA PHE A 249 -2.71 -16.63 10.25
C PHE A 249 -3.52 -16.45 11.55
N PHE A 250 -4.74 -15.89 11.45
CA PHE A 250 -5.65 -15.79 12.60
C PHE A 250 -6.39 -17.10 12.90
N PHE A 251 -6.22 -18.16 12.11
CA PHE A 251 -6.92 -19.44 12.30
C PHE A 251 -6.69 -20.04 13.69
N GLN A 252 -5.42 -20.28 14.05
CA GLN A 252 -5.07 -20.88 15.35
C GLN A 252 -5.46 -19.97 16.51
N TYR A 253 -5.35 -18.66 16.32
CA TYR A 253 -5.74 -17.69 17.33
C TYR A 253 -7.24 -17.75 17.58
N LEU A 254 -8.07 -17.46 16.58
CA LEU A 254 -9.52 -17.36 16.70
C LEU A 254 -10.19 -18.70 17.03
N GLY A 255 -9.58 -19.80 16.59
CA GLY A 255 -10.19 -21.13 16.60
C GLY A 255 -11.22 -21.30 15.47
N LEU A 256 -11.54 -22.55 15.12
CA LEU A 256 -12.33 -22.89 13.94
C LEU A 256 -13.65 -22.10 13.84
N LYS A 257 -14.47 -22.08 14.90
CA LYS A 257 -15.77 -21.39 14.91
C LYS A 257 -15.66 -19.91 14.58
N ASN A 258 -14.80 -19.17 15.29
CA ASN A 258 -14.65 -17.73 15.08
C ASN A 258 -13.92 -17.42 13.77
N PHE A 259 -13.01 -18.28 13.33
CA PHE A 259 -12.36 -18.14 12.04
C PHE A 259 -13.34 -18.32 10.87
N ILE A 260 -14.29 -19.26 10.98
CA ILE A 260 -15.37 -19.39 9.99
C ILE A 260 -16.22 -18.12 9.97
N VAL A 261 -16.62 -17.57 11.12
CA VAL A 261 -17.37 -16.30 11.17
C VAL A 261 -16.57 -15.16 10.53
N TYR A 262 -15.28 -15.07 10.85
CA TYR A 262 -14.37 -14.08 10.25
C TYR A 262 -14.34 -14.21 8.72
N GLY A 263 -14.14 -15.41 8.19
CA GLY A 263 -14.14 -15.70 6.76
C GLY A 263 -15.49 -15.42 6.08
N VAL A 264 -16.61 -15.79 6.71
CA VAL A 264 -17.96 -15.53 6.18
C VAL A 264 -18.21 -14.03 6.03
N PHE A 265 -17.84 -13.23 7.03
CA PHE A 265 -18.02 -11.77 6.92
C PHE A 265 -17.05 -11.12 5.92
N ILE A 266 -15.85 -11.67 5.73
CA ILE A 266 -14.98 -11.27 4.61
C ILE A 266 -15.68 -11.51 3.28
N LEU A 267 -16.28 -12.70 3.08
CA LEU A 267 -16.93 -13.05 1.83
C LEU A 267 -18.22 -12.26 1.59
N ILE A 268 -19.06 -12.06 2.60
CA ILE A 268 -20.30 -11.28 2.48
C ILE A 268 -19.98 -9.83 2.12
N PHE A 269 -19.11 -9.17 2.89
CA PHE A 269 -18.79 -7.77 2.63
C PHE A 269 -17.93 -7.62 1.38
N GLY A 270 -17.05 -8.58 1.09
CA GLY A 270 -16.35 -8.65 -0.20
C GLY A 270 -17.34 -8.72 -1.37
N GLY A 271 -18.33 -9.60 -1.30
CA GLY A 271 -19.42 -9.68 -2.28
C GLY A 271 -20.15 -8.34 -2.45
N ILE A 272 -20.55 -7.70 -1.35
CA ILE A 272 -21.22 -6.39 -1.37
C ILE A 272 -20.36 -5.31 -2.05
N ILE A 273 -19.05 -5.28 -1.75
CA ILE A 273 -18.11 -4.30 -2.27
C ILE A 273 -17.87 -4.50 -3.78
N PHE A 274 -17.83 -5.74 -4.24
CA PHE A 274 -17.58 -6.08 -5.64
C PHE A 274 -18.86 -6.06 -6.50
N LEU A 275 -20.04 -6.22 -5.89
CA LEU A 275 -21.32 -6.29 -6.59
C LEU A 275 -21.60 -5.13 -7.56
N PRO A 276 -21.32 -3.85 -7.23
CA PRO A 276 -21.57 -2.74 -8.16
C PRO A 276 -20.77 -2.80 -9.47
N TYR A 277 -19.68 -3.56 -9.48
CA TYR A 277 -18.79 -3.72 -10.63
C TYR A 277 -18.99 -5.05 -11.35
N TRP A 278 -19.86 -5.91 -10.82
CA TRP A 278 -20.05 -7.27 -11.31
C TRP A 278 -20.91 -7.30 -12.57
N ASP A 279 -20.33 -7.82 -13.64
CA ASP A 279 -21.02 -8.16 -14.88
C ASP A 279 -20.29 -9.33 -15.59
N GLU A 280 -20.69 -9.62 -16.84
CA GLU A 280 -20.08 -10.70 -17.63
C GLU A 280 -18.59 -10.47 -17.95
N ASN A 281 -18.17 -9.22 -18.13
CA ASN A 281 -16.80 -8.87 -18.52
C ASN A 281 -15.88 -8.64 -17.31
N PHE A 282 -16.43 -8.33 -16.14
CA PHE A 282 -15.69 -8.00 -14.93
C PHE A 282 -14.71 -9.10 -14.53
N PHE A 283 -15.18 -10.33 -14.32
CA PHE A 283 -14.33 -11.40 -13.78
C PHE A 283 -13.19 -11.79 -14.72
N PRO A 284 -13.41 -12.02 -16.03
CA PRO A 284 -12.32 -12.28 -16.99
C PRO A 284 -11.27 -11.16 -17.03
N ASN A 285 -11.71 -9.90 -17.13
CA ASN A 285 -10.81 -8.75 -17.26
C ASN A 285 -10.03 -8.49 -15.96
N TYR A 286 -10.71 -8.57 -14.81
CA TYR A 286 -10.07 -8.38 -13.51
C TYR A 286 -9.06 -9.49 -13.22
N LEU A 287 -9.38 -10.74 -13.56
CA LEU A 287 -8.45 -11.86 -13.44
C LEU A 287 -7.24 -11.69 -14.37
N GLN A 288 -7.43 -11.24 -15.60
CA GLN A 288 -6.33 -10.94 -16.53
C GLN A 288 -5.37 -9.91 -15.94
N THR A 289 -5.89 -8.84 -15.34
CA THR A 289 -5.06 -7.80 -14.72
C THR A 289 -4.32 -8.30 -13.47
N ILE A 290 -4.97 -9.12 -12.63
CA ILE A 290 -4.32 -9.76 -11.49
C ILE A 290 -3.20 -10.69 -11.96
N GLN A 291 -3.46 -11.51 -12.97
CA GLN A 291 -2.48 -12.43 -13.54
C GLN A 291 -1.29 -11.69 -14.16
N LEU A 292 -1.53 -10.56 -14.84
CA LEU A 292 -0.46 -9.68 -15.30
C LEU A 292 0.43 -9.27 -14.12
N TRP A 293 -0.16 -8.85 -13.00
CA TRP A 293 0.58 -8.45 -11.81
C TRP A 293 1.49 -9.56 -11.26
N PHE A 294 1.00 -10.80 -11.24
CA PHE A 294 1.78 -11.97 -10.83
C PHE A 294 2.72 -12.54 -11.90
N SER A 295 2.67 -12.06 -13.14
CA SER A 295 3.51 -12.60 -14.22
C SER A 295 4.54 -11.60 -14.75
N THR A 296 4.32 -10.29 -14.59
CA THR A 296 5.17 -9.25 -15.16
C THR A 296 5.81 -8.29 -14.16
N PHE A 297 5.40 -8.25 -12.88
CA PHE A 297 6.00 -7.31 -11.93
C PHE A 297 7.23 -7.91 -11.22
N GLU A 298 8.33 -7.17 -11.26
CA GLU A 298 9.58 -7.44 -10.54
C GLU A 298 9.50 -6.79 -9.15
N PHE A 299 9.24 -7.55 -8.09
CA PHE A 299 9.20 -6.99 -6.72
C PHE A 299 10.60 -6.75 -6.16
N ASN A 300 11.59 -7.54 -6.60
CA ASN A 300 12.98 -7.39 -6.19
C ASN A 300 13.93 -7.37 -7.40
N GLY A 301 14.17 -6.18 -7.95
CA GLY A 301 15.04 -6.02 -9.12
C GLY A 301 16.48 -6.53 -8.94
N SER A 302 17.05 -6.49 -7.73
CA SER A 302 18.43 -6.95 -7.52
C SER A 302 18.53 -8.48 -7.57
N ILE A 303 17.69 -9.20 -6.82
CA ILE A 303 17.63 -10.67 -6.84
C ILE A 303 17.21 -11.16 -8.24
N TYR A 304 16.19 -10.51 -8.83
CA TYR A 304 15.76 -10.79 -10.19
C TYR A 304 16.92 -10.74 -11.19
N ASN A 305 17.71 -9.65 -11.19
CA ASN A 305 18.81 -9.47 -12.14
C ASN A 305 19.90 -10.53 -11.98
N ILE A 306 20.16 -10.98 -10.75
CA ILE A 306 21.09 -12.08 -10.46
C ILE A 306 20.56 -13.40 -11.00
N ILE A 307 19.29 -13.74 -10.69
CA ILE A 307 18.65 -14.97 -11.19
C ILE A 307 18.62 -14.98 -12.71
N ARG A 308 18.32 -13.84 -13.34
CA ARG A 308 18.32 -13.68 -14.80
C ARG A 308 19.69 -14.00 -15.39
N ALA A 309 20.75 -13.41 -14.83
CA ALA A 309 22.12 -13.63 -15.30
C ALA A 309 22.54 -15.10 -15.18
N ILE A 310 22.18 -15.75 -14.07
CA ILE A 310 22.42 -17.19 -13.86
C ILE A 310 21.61 -18.03 -14.86
N GLY A 311 20.33 -17.69 -15.08
CA GLY A 311 19.45 -18.37 -16.01
C GLY A 311 19.97 -18.37 -17.44
N TYR A 312 20.40 -17.20 -17.94
CA TYR A 312 21.05 -17.10 -19.24
C TYR A 312 22.31 -17.94 -19.33
N LYS A 313 23.16 -17.93 -18.28
CA LYS A 313 24.42 -18.70 -18.27
C LYS A 313 24.18 -20.22 -18.29
N LEU A 314 23.16 -20.71 -17.59
CA LEU A 314 22.91 -22.15 -17.43
C LEU A 314 21.99 -22.75 -18.49
N LYS A 315 21.01 -21.99 -18.97
CA LYS A 315 19.94 -22.49 -19.85
C LYS A 315 19.89 -21.80 -21.22
N GLY A 316 20.62 -20.70 -21.40
CA GLY A 316 20.61 -19.92 -22.64
C GLY A 316 19.37 -19.04 -22.84
N TYR A 317 18.42 -19.03 -21.89
CA TYR A 317 17.20 -18.22 -21.95
C TYR A 317 16.79 -17.67 -20.57
N ASN A 318 15.84 -16.72 -20.56
CA ASN A 318 15.30 -16.13 -19.34
C ASN A 318 14.35 -17.10 -18.61
N ILE A 319 14.86 -17.77 -17.57
CA ILE A 319 14.11 -18.76 -16.76
C ILE A 319 13.01 -18.14 -15.87
N ILE A 320 12.93 -16.81 -15.80
CA ILE A 320 12.08 -16.15 -14.80
C ILE A 320 10.59 -16.32 -15.09
N LYS A 321 10.21 -16.46 -16.37
CA LYS A 321 8.82 -16.78 -16.73
C LYS A 321 8.37 -18.13 -16.17
N ASP A 322 9.27 -19.10 -16.09
CA ASP A 322 8.96 -20.42 -15.55
C ASP A 322 8.89 -20.39 -14.02
N ILE A 323 9.80 -19.65 -13.38
CA ILE A 323 9.77 -19.43 -11.92
C ILE A 323 8.48 -18.72 -11.51
N GLY A 324 8.08 -17.68 -12.24
CA GLY A 324 6.92 -16.88 -11.91
C GLY A 324 5.58 -17.63 -11.95
N LYS A 325 5.48 -18.68 -12.76
CA LYS A 325 4.32 -19.59 -12.74
C LYS A 325 4.22 -20.40 -11.45
N ILE A 326 5.34 -20.69 -10.81
CA ILE A 326 5.43 -21.55 -9.62
C ILE A 326 5.31 -20.72 -8.34
N THR A 327 5.78 -19.47 -8.34
CA THR A 327 5.85 -18.62 -7.15
C THR A 327 4.52 -18.44 -6.39
N PRO A 328 3.36 -18.20 -7.03
CA PRO A 328 2.08 -18.08 -6.32
C PRO A 328 1.70 -19.37 -5.56
N TYR A 329 1.98 -20.54 -6.14
CA TYR A 329 1.74 -21.82 -5.49
C TYR A 329 2.67 -22.04 -4.30
N LEU A 330 3.95 -21.70 -4.43
CA LEU A 330 4.91 -21.75 -3.31
C LEU A 330 4.49 -20.84 -2.16
N ILE A 331 4.08 -19.60 -2.46
CA ILE A 331 3.56 -18.66 -1.46
C ILE A 331 2.32 -19.24 -0.80
N SER A 332 1.39 -19.83 -1.56
CA SER A 332 0.18 -20.44 -1.02
C SER A 332 0.51 -21.60 -0.07
N VAL A 333 1.49 -22.44 -0.41
CA VAL A 333 1.98 -23.52 0.47
C VAL A 333 2.61 -22.94 1.73
N PHE A 334 3.45 -21.90 1.62
CA PHE A 334 4.04 -21.26 2.79
C PHE A 334 2.98 -20.62 3.69
N VAL A 335 2.02 -19.89 3.14
CA VAL A 335 0.89 -19.32 3.89
C VAL A 335 0.13 -20.43 4.61
N PHE A 336 -0.20 -21.52 3.91
CA PHE A 336 -0.88 -22.66 4.52
C PHE A 336 -0.06 -23.21 5.70
N VAL A 337 1.18 -23.63 5.46
CA VAL A 337 2.05 -24.22 6.51
C VAL A 337 2.18 -23.28 7.71
N PHE A 338 2.48 -22.00 7.47
CA PHE A 338 2.68 -21.03 8.54
C PHE A 338 1.41 -20.72 9.33
N SER A 339 0.23 -20.88 8.72
CA SER A 339 -1.06 -20.64 9.39
C SER A 339 -1.40 -21.72 10.43
N PHE A 340 -0.91 -22.95 10.23
CA PHE A 340 -1.14 -24.07 11.16
C PHE A 340 -0.06 -24.23 12.23
N ILE A 341 0.96 -23.37 12.27
CA ILE A 341 1.97 -23.40 13.34
C ILE A 341 1.29 -23.13 14.69
N LYS A 342 1.52 -24.02 15.66
CA LYS A 342 0.89 -23.95 17.00
C LYS A 342 1.15 -22.63 17.75
N SER A 343 2.27 -21.95 17.46
CA SER A 343 2.61 -20.66 18.09
C SER A 343 1.66 -19.53 17.69
N ASN A 344 0.91 -19.64 16.58
CA ASN A 344 -0.11 -18.64 16.19
C ASN A 344 -1.32 -18.56 17.15
N ARG A 345 -1.28 -19.25 18.29
CA ARG A 345 -2.20 -19.02 19.41
C ARG A 345 -1.84 -17.75 20.20
N GLU A 346 -0.60 -17.28 20.07
CA GLU A 346 -0.13 -16.04 20.65
C GLU A 346 -0.07 -14.93 19.59
N PRO A 347 -0.72 -13.77 19.80
CA PRO A 347 -0.75 -12.67 18.84
C PRO A 347 0.63 -12.19 18.39
N LYS A 348 1.61 -12.18 19.29
CA LYS A 348 2.98 -11.74 18.97
C LYS A 348 3.61 -12.62 17.90
N ASP A 349 3.34 -13.93 17.92
CA ASP A 349 3.92 -14.87 16.98
C ASP A 349 3.18 -14.86 15.64
N ILE A 350 1.87 -14.54 15.64
CA ILE A 350 1.13 -14.23 14.41
C ILE A 350 1.84 -13.13 13.61
N PHE A 351 2.15 -11.99 14.24
CA PHE A 351 2.78 -10.86 13.54
C PHE A 351 4.20 -11.18 13.05
N LYS A 352 4.98 -11.97 13.80
CA LYS A 352 6.29 -12.44 13.35
C LYS A 352 6.17 -13.33 12.12
N ASN A 353 5.21 -14.26 12.12
CA ASN A 353 4.98 -15.17 11.00
C ASN A 353 4.45 -14.43 9.77
N MET A 354 3.58 -13.42 9.96
CA MET A 354 3.16 -12.51 8.90
C MET A 354 4.35 -11.74 8.30
N LEU A 355 5.25 -11.20 9.13
CA LEU A 355 6.45 -10.52 8.66
C LEU A 355 7.34 -11.45 7.83
N PHE A 356 7.54 -12.69 8.29
CA PHE A 356 8.33 -13.67 7.57
C PHE A 356 7.73 -13.98 6.18
N ILE A 357 6.40 -14.13 6.12
CA ILE A 357 5.69 -14.47 4.90
C ILE A 357 5.61 -13.30 3.93
N LEU A 358 5.45 -12.07 4.43
CA LEU A 358 5.59 -10.86 3.63
C LEU A 358 7.02 -10.71 3.11
N SER A 359 8.03 -11.04 3.91
CA SER A 359 9.42 -11.05 3.45
C SER A 359 9.63 -12.05 2.32
N ILE A 360 9.15 -13.29 2.47
CA ILE A 360 9.17 -14.29 1.38
C ILE A 360 8.43 -13.75 0.16
N TYR A 361 7.22 -13.22 0.32
CA TYR A 361 6.41 -12.67 -0.76
C TYR A 361 7.20 -11.62 -1.56
N PHE A 362 7.76 -10.61 -0.89
CA PHE A 362 8.47 -9.52 -1.56
C PHE A 362 9.88 -9.88 -2.06
N PHE A 363 10.56 -10.85 -1.45
CA PHE A 363 11.89 -11.30 -1.92
C PHE A 363 11.82 -12.38 -3.01
N CYS A 364 10.79 -13.23 -3.00
CA CYS A 364 10.67 -14.38 -3.91
C CYS A 364 9.84 -14.08 -5.17
N LEU A 365 8.98 -13.05 -5.18
CA LEU A 365 8.28 -12.64 -6.40
C LEU A 365 9.23 -11.90 -7.35
N ASN A 366 9.99 -12.68 -8.11
CA ASN A 366 10.73 -12.23 -9.26
C ASN A 366 9.98 -12.70 -10.50
N ASN A 367 9.18 -11.82 -11.11
CA ASN A 367 8.47 -12.12 -12.35
C ASN A 367 8.89 -11.14 -13.43
N SER A 368 9.06 -11.64 -14.65
CA SER A 368 9.64 -10.89 -15.76
C SER A 368 8.57 -10.21 -16.59
N PRO A 369 8.64 -8.88 -16.79
CA PRO A 369 8.18 -8.29 -18.02
C PRO A 369 9.31 -8.48 -19.02
N SER A 370 9.24 -9.51 -19.86
CA SER A 370 10.01 -9.45 -21.08
C SER A 370 9.19 -9.93 -22.26
N LEU A 371 9.11 -9.04 -23.25
CA LEU A 371 8.66 -9.22 -24.63
C LEU A 371 7.17 -8.93 -24.89
N VAL A 372 6.80 -7.65 -24.82
CA VAL A 372 6.12 -7.07 -25.99
C VAL A 372 7.22 -6.35 -26.77
N HIS A 373 8.03 -7.11 -27.50
CA HIS A 373 8.61 -6.60 -28.73
C HIS A 373 7.56 -6.90 -29.79
N TYR A 374 6.82 -5.88 -30.21
CA TYR A 374 6.96 -5.25 -31.53
C TYR A 374 6.50 -3.80 -31.41
#